data_AF-A0A841IXH0-F1
#
_entry.id   AF-A0A841IXH0-F1
#
_cell.length_a   1.000
_cell.length_b   1.000
_cell.length_c   1.000
_cell.angle_alpha   90.00
_cell.angle_beta   90.00
_cell.angle_gamma   90.00
#
_symmetry.space_group_name_H-M   'P 1'
#
loop_
_entity.id
_entity.type
_entity.pdbx_description
1 polymer ?
#
loop_
_entity_poly.entity_id
_entity_poly.type
_entity_poly.pdbx_seq_one_letter_code
_entity_poly.pdbx_strand_id
1 'polypeptide(L)' 'MSLEEASRQLEAAIHDARVSFDCILLEELDRAHINVITARAATDAAEQAIRVELERRTAAEQGSSGQSSAE' A
#
# COMPACT_ATOMS: atom_id res chain seq x y z
N MET A 1 9.10 6.55 1.94
CA MET A 1 8.09 5.63 2.50
C MET A 1 8.75 4.26 2.60
N SER A 2 8.64 3.56 3.73
CA SER A 2 9.29 2.26 3.94
C SER A 2 8.31 1.09 3.78
N LEU A 3 8.83 -0.14 3.68
CA LEU A 3 7.97 -1.34 3.64
C LEU A 3 7.23 -1.57 4.97
N GLU A 4 7.78 -1.15 6.11
CA GLU A 4 7.04 -1.19 7.38
C GLU A 4 5.82 -0.27 7.34
N GLU A 5 5.95 0.90 6.72
CA GLU A 5 4.81 1.80 6.52
C GLU A 5 3.78 1.19 5.57
N ALA A 6 4.21 0.51 4.50
CA ALA A 6 3.30 -0.23 3.62
C ALA A 6 2.48 -1.28 4.41
N SER A 7 3.11 -2.03 5.30
CA SER A 7 2.42 -3.02 6.15
C SER A 7 1.38 -2.36 7.06
N ARG A 8 1.75 -1.25 7.73
CA ARG A 8 0.83 -0.50 8.61
C ARG A 8 -0.37 0.05 7.85
N GLN A 9 -0.15 0.58 6.65
CA GLN A 9 -1.21 1.09 5.80
C GLN A 9 -2.14 -0.05 5.33
N LEU A 10 -1.61 -1.22 4.98
CA LEU A 10 -2.44 -2.38 4.63
C LEU A 10 -3.26 -2.89 5.82
N GLU A 11 -2.72 -2.89 7.03
CA GLU A 11 -3.47 -3.23 8.24
C GLU A 11 -4.65 -2.27 8.47
N ALA A 12 -4.41 -0.95 8.32
CA ALA A 12 -5.46 0.06 8.38
C ALA A 12 -6.51 -0.12 7.27
N ALA A 13 -6.07 -0.40 6.04
CA ALA A 13 -6.99 -0.66 4.92
C ALA A 13 -7.90 -1.87 5.18
N ILE A 14 -7.35 -2.96 5.72
CA ILE A 14 -8.12 -4.16 6.08
C ILE A 14 -9.14 -3.84 7.19
N HIS A 15 -8.71 -3.08 8.21
CA HIS A 15 -9.60 -2.65 9.28
C HIS A 15 -10.79 -1.85 8.72
N ASP A 16 -10.51 -0.82 7.93
CA ASP A 16 -11.53 0.08 7.39
C ASP A 16 -12.45 -0.65 6.41
N ALA A 17 -11.92 -1.57 5.60
CA ALA A 17 -12.74 -2.42 4.73
C ALA A 17 -13.71 -3.30 5.52
N ARG A 18 -13.29 -3.87 6.67
CA ARG A 18 -14.17 -4.64 7.56
C ARG A 18 -15.26 -3.76 8.18
N VAL A 19 -14.90 -2.59 8.69
CA VAL A 19 -15.89 -1.63 9.23
C VAL A 19 -16.89 -1.21 8.16
N SER A 20 -16.43 -0.96 6.93
CA SER A 20 -17.31 -0.61 5.81
C SER A 20 -18.30 -1.74 5.52
N PHE A 21 -17.84 -3.00 5.48
CA PHE A 21 -18.70 -4.17 5.30
C PHE A 21 -19.76 -4.30 6.40
N ASP A 22 -19.37 -4.14 7.67
CA ASP A 22 -20.30 -4.22 8.80
C ASP A 22 -21.33 -3.08 8.76
N CYS A 23 -20.92 -1.85 8.41
CA CYS A 23 -21.84 -0.72 8.25
C CYS A 23 -22.86 -0.93 7.14
N ILE A 24 -22.52 -1.63 6.04
CA ILE A 24 -23.49 -1.99 4.99
C ILE A 24 -24.60 -2.88 5.55
N LEU A 25 -24.26 -3.87 6.38
CA LEU A 25 -25.24 -4.78 6.99
C LEU A 25 -26.16 -4.08 8.00
N LEU A 26 -25.70 -2.97 8.57
CA LEU A 26 -26.45 -2.13 9.52
C LEU A 26 -27.20 -0.98 8.85
N GLU A 27 -27.20 -0.90 7.51
CA GLU A 27 -27.77 0.21 6.72
C GLU A 27 -27.15 1.59 7.02
N GLU A 28 -25.95 1.63 7.60
CA GLU A 28 -25.20 2.86 7.91
C GLU A 28 -24.34 3.31 6.72
N LEU A 29 -24.98 3.63 5.59
CA LEU A 29 -24.29 3.83 4.31
C LEU A 29 -23.30 5.01 4.29
N ASP A 30 -23.57 6.09 5.02
CA ASP A 30 -22.64 7.22 5.13
C ASP A 30 -21.33 6.81 5.80
N ARG A 31 -21.42 5.99 6.86
CA ARG A 31 -20.25 5.45 7.55
C ARG A 31 -19.52 4.42 6.70
N ALA A 32 -20.27 3.56 5.99
CA ALA A 32 -19.67 2.62 5.05
C ALA A 32 -18.87 3.35 3.96
N HIS A 33 -19.41 4.43 3.41
CA HIS A 33 -18.79 5.24 2.36
C HIS A 33 -17.50 5.91 2.84
N ILE A 34 -17.49 6.47 4.06
CA ILE A 34 -16.28 7.06 4.64
C ILE A 34 -15.18 6.00 4.79
N ASN A 35 -15.50 4.83 5.36
CA ASN A 35 -14.51 3.79 5.60
C ASN A 35 -13.97 3.16 4.30
N VAL A 36 -14.77 3.05 3.24
CA VAL A 36 -14.24 2.58 1.95
C VAL A 36 -13.28 3.59 1.31
N ILE A 37 -13.53 4.90 1.49
CA ILE A 37 -12.61 5.96 1.03
C ILE A 37 -11.28 5.87 1.79
N THR A 38 -11.31 5.73 3.12
CA THR A 38 -10.09 5.63 3.92
C THR A 38 -9.30 4.36 3.62
N ALA A 39 -10.00 3.21 3.45
CA ALA A 39 -9.37 1.97 3.04
C ALA A 39 -8.66 2.08 1.68
N ARG A 40 -9.28 2.78 0.71
CA ARG A 40 -8.67 3.05 -0.59
C ARG A 40 -7.42 3.92 -0.46
N ALA A 41 -7.50 5.01 0.30
CA ALA A 41 -6.36 5.90 0.50
C ALA A 41 -5.17 5.18 1.15
N ALA A 42 -5.42 4.33 2.15
CA ALA A 42 -4.38 3.51 2.79
C ALA A 42 -3.79 2.47 1.81
N THR A 43 -4.63 1.86 0.96
CA THR A 43 -4.16 0.94 -0.10
C THR A 43 -3.26 1.66 -1.11
N ASP A 44 -3.64 2.84 -1.56
CA ASP A 44 -2.84 3.65 -2.49
C ASP A 44 -1.49 4.05 -1.86
N ALA A 45 -1.47 4.38 -0.56
CA ALA A 45 -0.23 4.67 0.16
C ALA A 45 0.69 3.44 0.28
N ALA A 46 0.13 2.27 0.55
CA ALA A 46 0.89 1.03 0.59
C ALA A 46 1.46 0.65 -0.78
N GLU A 47 0.67 0.77 -1.85
CA GLU A 47 1.11 0.55 -3.23
C GLU A 47 2.30 1.46 -3.57
N GLN A 48 2.18 2.75 -3.25
CA GLN A 48 3.25 3.72 -3.50
C GLN A 48 4.55 3.32 -2.82
N ALA A 49 4.50 2.90 -1.56
CA ALA A 49 5.67 2.47 -0.81
C ALA A 49 6.32 1.21 -1.42
N ILE A 50 5.50 0.23 -1.83
CA ILE A 50 5.98 -1.00 -2.48
C ILE A 50 6.61 -0.66 -3.83
N ARG A 51 5.97 0.19 -4.63
CA ARG A 51 6.46 0.61 -5.95
C ARG A 51 7.84 1.27 -5.86
N VAL A 52 8.01 2.21 -4.92
CA VAL A 52 9.30 2.88 -4.69
C VAL A 52 10.40 1.87 -4.32
N GLU A 53 10.10 0.86 -3.50
CA GLU A 53 11.09 -0.16 -3.15
C GLU A 53 11.41 -1.09 -4.34
N LEU A 54 10.43 -1.42 -5.18
CA LEU A 54 10.67 -2.18 -6.42
C LEU A 54 11.57 -1.43 -7.39
N GLU A 55 11.32 -0.13 -7.59
CA GLU A 55 12.15 0.74 -8.42
C GLU A 55 13.58 0.82 -7.87
N ARG A 56 13.74 0.94 -6.54
CA ARG A 56 15.05 0.96 -5.87
C ARG A 56 15.83 -0.33 -6.12
N ARG A 57 15.19 -1.49 -5.98
CA ARG A 57 15.83 -2.80 -6.21
C ARG A 57 16.24 -2.99 -7.67
N THR A 58 15.34 -2.63 -8.59
CA THR A 58 15.61 -2.68 -10.04
C THR A 58 16.82 -1.82 -10.41
N ALA A 59 16.93 -0.60 -9.86
CA ALA A 59 18.08 0.27 -10.10
C ALA A 59 19.39 -0.31 -9.53
N ALA A 60 19.35 -0.95 -8.36
CA ALA A 60 20.52 -1.58 -7.75
C ALA A 60 21.05 -2.76 -8.60
N GLU A 61 20.16 -3.58 -9.16
CA GLU A 61 20.51 -4.69 -10.05
C GLU A 61 21.19 -4.21 -11.35
N GLN A 62 20.69 -3.12 -11.93
CA GLN A 62 21.26 -2.51 -13.15
C GLN A 62 22.64 -1.85 -12.89
N GLY A 63 22.84 -1.26 -11.71
CA GLY A 63 24.15 -0.72 -11.33
C GLY A 63 25.22 -1.79 -11.11
N SER A 64 24.83 -2.96 -10.58
CA SER A 64 25.75 -4.08 -10.33
C SER A 64 26.20 -4.78 -11.62
N SER A 65 25.39 -4.80 -12.67
CA SER A 65 25.76 -5.43 -13.96
C SER A 65 26.72 -4.57 -14.79
N GLY A 66 26.68 -3.24 -14.64
CA GLY A 66 27.60 -2.31 -15.30
C GLY A 66 29.03 -2.32 -14.74
N GLN A 67 29.20 -2.63 -13.44
CA GLN A 67 30.53 -2.72 -12.80
C GLN A 67 31.29 -4.01 -13.13
N SER A 68 30.58 -5.12 -13.41
CA SER A 68 31.19 -6.42 -13.73
C SER A 68 31.83 -6.50 -15.12
N SER A 69 31.65 -5.51 -16.00
CA SER A 69 32.19 -5.53 -17.38
C SER A 69 33.45 -4.67 -17.56
N ALA A 70 34.03 -4.14 -16.48
CA ALA A 70 35.15 -3.18 -16.53
C ALA A 70 36.47 -3.68 -15.90
N GLU A 71 36.59 -4.97 -15.59
CA GLU A 71 37.83 -5.64 -15.14
C GLU A 71 38.37 -6.58 -16.22
#